data_AF-A0A2N1TW00-F1
#
_entry.id   AF-A0A2N1TW00-F1
#
_cell.length_a   1.000
_cell.length_b   1.000
_cell.length_c   1.000
_cell.angle_alpha   90.00
_cell.angle_beta   90.00
_cell.angle_gamma   90.00
#
_symmetry.space_group_name_H-M   'P 1'
#
loop_
_entity.id
_entity.type
_entity.pdbx_description
1 polymer ?
#
loop_
_entity_poly.entity_id
_entity_poly.type
_entity_poly.pdbx_seq_one_letter_code
_entity_poly.pdbx_strand_id
1 'polypeptide(L)'
;MIRILACVAIFASICLCPIFAASDVEAVAQRTVALEIKAALADRSEYARNLGRYTDFSKDLKEVLKRYPEPGQPKVFKFNGRTVKILVPLNLDSKRVGGFFQLSADGRQILSYLIWNKDMQPVFVVDREKWEKTADAGLLPELVELMPLADGYSAGTPIEKSDLTDLFLIDYLDMLPGKTQEELAAYTSTAGLSSHLGRRTGSSKCLAYSASLASDWWNIAQGNKLGSYNSFVNGAREYGMNPRLVESLYFKFPKCPYSFIKETGKDRVTGEKVPYSPKHYAWILSSVELPARIGDPLRSGASYELPKNGFGMDLPYDNSFNKSNGKLEKVRADLERYGIMYAQHTSRLFSDKVSLTLQGVHSVNIVGTGKLKGEPVAIYYETFGKNHRDYLEDSFYGPSLRAFPLKFFYQGISFPHRLIPEISVRNNKAGVSFKTAEGRAIAPDKLSVEVNGKSIAFKPAARIAVALAADAVNTLKIKFSRKYFYTPEESDGYERNYLISNGSVIELSHYAAIVKTLADREGGLYKKLFGKDDSYTDHLKRLEEKSRESLRAQLIAARSNTALLNRVAAEINQSSTLKKSELGKIVAGMVKFNQISR
;
A
#
# COMPACT_ATOMS: atom_id res chain seq x y z
N MET A 1 -24.42 -91.88 -7.29
CA MET A 1 -25.21 -90.80 -7.93
C MET A 1 -25.52 -89.77 -6.84
N ILE A 2 -25.14 -88.49 -7.03
CA ILE A 2 -25.50 -87.28 -6.23
C ILE A 2 -24.86 -87.23 -4.82
N ARG A 3 -23.65 -86.68 -4.56
CA ARG A 3 -23.16 -85.27 -4.48
C ARG A 3 -24.08 -84.25 -3.79
N ILE A 4 -23.58 -83.61 -2.71
CA ILE A 4 -23.49 -82.14 -2.41
C ILE A 4 -23.01 -82.00 -0.95
N LEU A 5 -21.72 -81.73 -0.71
CA LEU A 5 -21.12 -80.41 -0.40
C LEU A 5 -21.70 -79.72 0.84
N ALA A 6 -21.01 -79.87 1.97
CA ALA A 6 -21.13 -79.00 3.15
C ALA A 6 -20.22 -77.77 2.94
N CYS A 7 -20.84 -76.61 2.75
CA CYS A 7 -20.16 -75.33 2.66
C CYS A 7 -19.66 -74.89 4.04
N VAL A 8 -18.35 -74.70 4.14
CA VAL A 8 -17.67 -73.94 5.19
C VAL A 8 -18.05 -72.46 5.02
N ALA A 9 -18.91 -71.94 5.88
CA ALA A 9 -19.18 -70.51 5.98
C ALA A 9 -18.06 -69.84 6.78
N ILE A 10 -17.04 -69.36 6.07
CA ILE A 10 -16.05 -68.42 6.60
C ILE A 10 -16.75 -67.06 6.76
N PHE A 11 -17.03 -66.67 8.00
CA PHE A 11 -17.40 -65.31 8.37
C PHE A 11 -16.19 -64.40 8.14
N ALA A 12 -16.04 -63.91 6.91
CA ALA A 12 -15.20 -62.76 6.61
C ALA A 12 -15.96 -61.50 7.02
N SER A 13 -15.86 -61.12 8.31
CA SER A 13 -16.16 -59.76 8.76
C SER A 13 -15.12 -58.82 8.15
N ILE A 14 -15.31 -58.47 6.88
CA ILE A 14 -14.63 -57.34 6.26
C ILE A 14 -15.13 -56.10 7.02
N CYS A 15 -14.26 -55.56 7.88
CA CYS A 15 -14.36 -54.19 8.36
C CYS A 15 -14.27 -53.25 7.15
N LEU A 16 -15.36 -53.12 6.39
CA LEU A 16 -15.58 -52.02 5.47
C LEU A 16 -15.77 -50.79 6.37
N CYS A 17 -14.67 -50.10 6.67
CA CYS A 17 -14.77 -48.70 7.05
C CYS A 17 -15.60 -48.01 5.95
N PRO A 18 -16.71 -47.33 6.29
CA PRO A 18 -17.48 -46.61 5.29
C PRO A 18 -16.58 -45.51 4.73
N ILE A 19 -16.07 -45.72 3.52
CA ILE A 19 -15.52 -44.65 2.71
C ILE A 19 -16.74 -43.80 2.34
N PHE A 20 -16.96 -42.72 3.09
CA PHE A 20 -17.99 -41.76 2.75
C PHE A 20 -17.69 -41.24 1.35
N ALA A 21 -18.57 -41.56 0.38
CA ALA A 21 -18.48 -41.00 -0.96
C ALA A 21 -18.52 -39.47 -0.84
N ALA A 22 -17.59 -38.79 -1.52
CA ALA A 22 -17.57 -37.33 -1.55
C ALA A 22 -18.91 -36.82 -2.08
N SER A 23 -19.49 -35.82 -1.40
CA SER A 23 -20.66 -35.13 -1.91
C SER A 23 -20.33 -34.44 -3.25
N ASP A 24 -21.34 -34.16 -4.07
CA ASP A 24 -21.16 -33.44 -5.34
C ASP A 24 -20.39 -32.12 -5.16
N VAL A 25 -20.65 -31.44 -4.05
CA VAL A 25 -20.02 -30.17 -3.69
C VAL A 25 -18.53 -30.34 -3.32
N GLU A 26 -18.18 -31.41 -2.61
CA GLU A 26 -16.79 -31.76 -2.34
C GLU A 26 -16.06 -32.15 -3.64
N ALA A 27 -16.68 -32.95 -4.51
CA ALA A 27 -16.09 -33.31 -5.81
C ALA A 27 -15.81 -32.06 -6.68
N VAL A 28 -16.74 -31.10 -6.69
CA VAL A 28 -16.55 -29.79 -7.35
C VAL A 28 -15.37 -29.05 -6.73
N ALA A 29 -15.27 -28.96 -5.40
CA ALA A 29 -14.18 -28.28 -4.71
C ALA A 29 -12.80 -28.88 -5.03
N GLN A 30 -12.69 -30.21 -5.02
CA GLN A 30 -11.45 -30.91 -5.37
C GLN A 30 -11.01 -30.58 -6.80
N ARG A 31 -11.96 -30.59 -7.75
CA ARG A 31 -11.70 -30.25 -9.15
C ARG A 31 -11.25 -28.80 -9.31
N THR A 32 -11.91 -27.86 -8.62
CA THR A 32 -11.54 -26.44 -8.63
C THR A 32 -10.08 -26.27 -8.19
N VAL A 33 -9.67 -26.91 -7.09
CA VAL A 33 -8.27 -26.82 -6.61
C VAL A 33 -7.29 -27.52 -7.55
N ALA A 34 -7.63 -28.69 -8.08
CA ALA A 34 -6.77 -29.38 -9.05
C ALA A 34 -6.49 -28.52 -10.29
N LEU A 35 -7.51 -27.81 -10.78
CA LEU A 35 -7.36 -26.87 -11.91
C LEU A 35 -6.47 -25.68 -11.54
N GLU A 36 -6.63 -25.11 -10.35
CA GLU A 36 -5.80 -24.01 -9.87
C GLU A 36 -4.34 -24.42 -9.70
N ILE A 37 -4.05 -25.59 -9.10
CA ILE A 37 -2.69 -26.11 -8.96
C ILE A 37 -2.04 -26.25 -10.33
N LYS A 38 -2.75 -26.87 -11.29
CA LYS A 38 -2.28 -27.01 -12.67
C LYS A 38 -2.04 -25.66 -13.35
N ALA A 39 -2.89 -24.68 -13.10
CA ALA A 39 -2.73 -23.33 -13.62
C ALA A 39 -1.51 -22.63 -13.02
N ALA A 40 -1.33 -22.68 -11.70
CA ALA A 40 -0.20 -22.06 -11.00
C ALA A 40 1.15 -22.67 -11.42
N LEU A 41 1.23 -24.00 -11.51
CA LEU A 41 2.44 -24.70 -11.99
C LEU A 41 2.79 -24.37 -13.44
N ALA A 42 1.78 -24.04 -14.26
CA ALA A 42 1.94 -23.68 -15.67
C ALA A 42 1.99 -22.17 -15.93
N ASP A 43 2.18 -21.32 -14.91
CA ASP A 43 2.19 -19.85 -15.06
C ASP A 43 0.90 -19.22 -15.60
N ARG A 44 -0.23 -19.92 -15.45
CA ARG A 44 -1.55 -19.50 -15.94
C ARG A 44 -2.53 -19.08 -14.85
N SER A 45 -2.19 -19.26 -13.58
CA SER A 45 -2.99 -18.75 -12.46
C SER A 45 -3.00 -17.22 -12.48
N GLU A 46 -4.18 -16.62 -12.64
CA GLU A 46 -4.34 -15.17 -12.62
C GLU A 46 -3.97 -14.60 -11.25
N TYR A 47 -4.43 -15.24 -10.18
CA TYR A 47 -4.14 -14.83 -8.81
C TYR A 47 -2.63 -14.83 -8.53
N ALA A 48 -1.96 -15.95 -8.80
CA ALA A 48 -0.52 -16.07 -8.57
C ALA A 48 0.27 -15.07 -9.42
N ARG A 49 -0.15 -14.85 -10.67
CA ARG A 49 0.49 -13.88 -11.58
C ARG A 49 0.32 -12.45 -11.09
N ASN A 50 -0.85 -12.07 -10.58
CA ASN A 50 -1.11 -10.73 -10.09
C ASN A 50 -0.25 -10.40 -8.86
N LEU A 51 -0.20 -11.30 -7.87
CA LEU A 51 0.67 -11.12 -6.70
C LEU A 51 2.15 -11.27 -7.05
N GLY A 52 2.51 -12.21 -7.92
CA GLY A 52 3.89 -12.47 -8.36
C GLY A 52 4.49 -11.39 -9.26
N ARG A 53 3.68 -10.44 -9.76
CA ARG A 53 4.19 -9.33 -10.59
C ARG A 53 5.19 -8.48 -9.83
N TYR A 54 4.97 -8.23 -8.54
CA TYR A 54 5.83 -7.39 -7.71
C TYR A 54 6.44 -8.11 -6.51
N THR A 55 6.06 -9.36 -6.24
CA THR A 55 6.57 -10.16 -5.12
C THR A 55 7.14 -11.49 -5.62
N ASP A 56 7.80 -12.24 -4.72
CA ASP A 56 8.20 -13.63 -5.00
C ASP A 56 7.04 -14.65 -4.82
N PHE A 57 5.81 -14.20 -4.55
CA PHE A 57 4.67 -15.07 -4.24
C PHE A 57 4.45 -16.19 -5.26
N SER A 58 4.49 -15.88 -6.57
CA SER A 58 4.29 -16.89 -7.62
C SER A 58 5.39 -17.94 -7.62
N LYS A 59 6.63 -17.53 -7.37
CA LYS A 59 7.79 -18.43 -7.28
C LYS A 59 7.64 -19.35 -6.08
N ASP A 60 7.36 -18.78 -4.92
CA ASP A 60 7.22 -19.51 -3.66
C ASP A 60 6.01 -20.47 -3.70
N LEU A 61 4.87 -20.03 -4.25
CA LEU A 61 3.69 -20.89 -4.45
C LEU A 61 4.01 -22.10 -5.34
N LYS A 62 4.71 -21.89 -6.47
CA LYS A 62 5.13 -23.02 -7.32
C LYS A 62 6.05 -23.97 -6.60
N GLU A 63 6.96 -23.46 -5.77
CA GLU A 63 7.85 -24.31 -5.00
C GLU A 63 7.05 -25.20 -4.04
N VAL A 64 6.08 -24.64 -3.33
CA VAL A 64 5.17 -25.40 -2.46
C VAL A 64 4.37 -26.42 -3.27
N LEU A 65 3.78 -26.03 -4.40
CA LEU A 65 2.94 -26.91 -5.23
C LEU A 65 3.74 -27.98 -5.99
N LYS A 66 5.04 -27.77 -6.26
CA LYS A 66 5.90 -28.82 -6.80
C LYS A 66 6.21 -29.90 -5.77
N ARG A 67 6.33 -29.51 -4.50
CA ARG A 67 6.51 -30.46 -3.38
C ARG A 67 5.23 -31.23 -3.10
N TYR A 68 4.07 -30.58 -3.25
CA TYR A 68 2.76 -31.13 -2.94
C TYR A 68 1.76 -30.87 -4.09
N PRO A 69 1.85 -31.62 -5.21
CA PRO A 69 1.12 -31.32 -6.44
C PRO A 69 -0.33 -31.82 -6.45
N GLU A 70 -0.74 -32.63 -5.48
CA GLU A 70 -2.04 -33.28 -5.47
C GLU A 70 -2.95 -32.75 -4.36
N PRO A 71 -4.19 -32.34 -4.69
CA PRO A 71 -5.18 -32.01 -3.67
C PRO A 71 -5.68 -33.28 -2.97
N GLY A 72 -5.80 -33.21 -1.64
CA GLY A 72 -6.39 -34.26 -0.82
C GLY A 72 -7.92 -34.26 -0.87
N GLN A 73 -8.53 -35.15 -0.07
CA GLN A 73 -9.99 -35.25 0.04
C GLN A 73 -10.56 -33.96 0.66
N PRO A 74 -11.54 -33.28 0.04
CA PRO A 74 -12.19 -32.11 0.61
C PRO A 74 -13.02 -32.45 1.84
N LYS A 75 -13.22 -31.46 2.73
CA LYS A 75 -14.20 -31.53 3.81
C LYS A 75 -14.95 -30.22 3.94
N VAL A 76 -16.26 -30.32 4.18
CA VAL A 76 -17.06 -29.17 4.59
C VAL A 76 -16.57 -28.65 5.94
N PHE A 77 -16.63 -27.34 6.09
CA PHE A 77 -16.41 -26.66 7.35
C PHE A 77 -17.75 -26.05 7.77
N LYS A 78 -18.31 -26.48 8.90
CA LYS A 78 -19.57 -25.92 9.42
C LYS A 78 -19.36 -24.95 10.57
N PHE A 79 -20.17 -23.89 10.56
CA PHE A 79 -20.26 -22.91 11.63
C PHE A 79 -21.74 -22.66 11.93
N ASN A 80 -22.13 -22.73 13.21
CA ASN A 80 -23.53 -22.64 13.65
C ASN A 80 -24.49 -23.55 12.85
N GLY A 81 -24.05 -24.78 12.57
CA GLY A 81 -24.83 -25.79 11.86
C GLY A 81 -24.94 -25.60 10.34
N ARG A 82 -24.30 -24.58 9.76
CA ARG A 82 -24.33 -24.28 8.32
C ARG A 82 -22.95 -24.49 7.70
N THR A 83 -22.90 -25.03 6.49
CA THR A 83 -21.66 -25.07 5.70
C THR A 83 -21.30 -23.65 5.30
N VAL A 84 -20.13 -23.19 5.76
CA VAL A 84 -19.64 -21.83 5.48
C VAL A 84 -18.53 -21.80 4.45
N LYS A 85 -17.73 -22.87 4.38
CA LYS A 85 -16.66 -23.06 3.40
C LYS A 85 -16.31 -24.53 3.26
N ILE A 86 -15.54 -24.85 2.23
CA ILE A 86 -14.96 -26.18 2.01
C ILE A 86 -13.45 -26.05 2.08
N LEU A 87 -12.82 -26.94 2.84
CA LEU A 87 -11.37 -27.00 2.96
C LEU A 87 -10.84 -28.14 2.09
N VAL A 88 -9.85 -27.83 1.25
CA VAL A 88 -9.16 -28.80 0.41
C VAL A 88 -7.67 -28.75 0.74
N PRO A 89 -7.11 -29.76 1.42
CA PRO A 89 -5.70 -29.79 1.75
C PRO A 89 -4.84 -30.20 0.55
N LEU A 90 -3.53 -30.02 0.67
CA LEU A 90 -2.54 -30.73 -0.12
C LEU A 90 -2.16 -32.06 0.55
N ASN A 91 -1.86 -33.07 -0.26
CA ASN A 91 -1.28 -34.34 0.20
C ASN A 91 0.21 -34.14 0.52
N LEU A 92 0.58 -34.17 1.80
CA LEU A 92 1.98 -33.92 2.20
C LEU A 92 2.81 -35.20 2.16
N ASP A 93 2.26 -36.29 2.67
CA ASP A 93 2.83 -37.64 2.60
C ASP A 93 1.71 -38.68 2.84
N SER A 94 2.06 -39.95 3.06
CA SER A 94 1.08 -41.03 3.27
C SER A 94 0.28 -40.90 4.57
N LYS A 95 0.75 -40.12 5.54
CA LYS A 95 0.18 -39.98 6.88
C LYS A 95 -0.34 -38.58 7.16
N ARG A 96 0.00 -37.58 6.36
CA ARG A 96 -0.29 -36.17 6.65
C ARG A 96 -0.88 -35.43 5.46
N VAL A 97 -1.82 -34.55 5.78
CA VAL A 97 -2.39 -33.56 4.87
C VAL A 97 -2.22 -32.17 5.46
N GLY A 98 -2.16 -31.14 4.63
CA GLY A 98 -2.00 -29.77 5.12
C GLY A 98 -1.95 -28.75 4.00
N GLY A 99 -1.87 -27.47 4.35
CA GLY A 99 -1.93 -26.39 3.36
C GLY A 99 -3.30 -26.35 2.70
N PHE A 100 -4.25 -25.72 3.37
CA PHE A 100 -5.66 -25.76 2.98
C PHE A 100 -6.01 -24.62 2.04
N PHE A 101 -6.50 -24.97 0.84
CA PHE A 101 -7.33 -24.05 0.06
C PHE A 101 -8.69 -23.94 0.73
N GLN A 102 -9.24 -22.74 0.75
CA GLN A 102 -10.58 -22.49 1.27
C GLN A 102 -11.49 -22.07 0.12
N LEU A 103 -12.60 -22.76 -0.04
CA LEU A 103 -13.55 -22.54 -1.12
C LEU A 103 -14.93 -22.14 -0.59
N SER A 104 -15.72 -21.52 -1.45
CA SER A 104 -17.13 -21.21 -1.22
C SER A 104 -17.91 -22.45 -0.82
N ALA A 105 -19.05 -22.26 -0.15
CA ALA A 105 -19.90 -23.36 0.30
C ALA A 105 -20.40 -24.27 -0.86
N ASP A 106 -20.34 -23.81 -2.11
CA ASP A 106 -20.65 -24.57 -3.32
C ASP A 106 -19.42 -25.19 -4.02
N GLY A 107 -18.21 -24.97 -3.50
CA GLY A 107 -16.94 -25.51 -4.01
C GLY A 107 -16.42 -24.87 -5.30
N ARG A 108 -17.07 -23.84 -5.84
CA ARG A 108 -16.76 -23.29 -7.17
C ARG A 108 -15.74 -22.16 -7.14
N GLN A 109 -15.62 -21.45 -6.04
CA GLN A 109 -14.77 -20.28 -5.91
C GLN A 109 -13.71 -20.51 -4.83
N ILE A 110 -12.44 -20.27 -5.17
CA ILE A 110 -11.38 -20.20 -4.17
C ILE A 110 -11.55 -18.87 -3.42
N LEU A 111 -11.83 -18.95 -2.14
CA LEU A 111 -11.93 -17.80 -1.26
C LEU A 111 -10.57 -17.40 -0.67
N SER A 112 -9.70 -18.37 -0.41
CA SER A 112 -8.35 -18.15 0.14
C SER A 112 -7.38 -19.28 -0.25
N TYR A 113 -6.11 -18.92 -0.36
CA TYR A 113 -5.00 -19.83 -0.67
C TYR A 113 -4.33 -20.35 0.61
N LEU A 114 -3.61 -21.46 0.49
CA LEU A 114 -2.84 -22.03 1.59
C LEU A 114 -1.76 -21.07 2.13
N ILE A 115 -1.39 -21.28 3.39
CA ILE A 115 -0.35 -20.51 4.11
C ILE A 115 0.88 -21.40 4.33
N TRP A 116 2.07 -20.84 4.15
CA TRP A 116 3.35 -21.52 4.38
C TRP A 116 4.32 -20.68 5.21
N ASN A 117 5.28 -21.34 5.83
CA ASN A 117 6.36 -20.69 6.58
C ASN A 117 7.56 -20.36 5.68
N LYS A 118 8.64 -19.82 6.27
CA LYS A 118 9.88 -19.46 5.57
C LYS A 118 10.58 -20.62 4.84
N ASP A 119 10.32 -21.85 5.28
CA ASP A 119 10.91 -23.09 4.76
C ASP A 119 10.02 -23.73 3.68
N MET A 120 9.00 -23.00 3.23
CA MET A 120 7.99 -23.42 2.25
C MET A 120 7.21 -24.66 2.70
N GLN A 121 7.00 -24.79 4.02
CA GLN A 121 6.17 -25.83 4.61
C GLN A 121 4.79 -25.26 4.98
N PRO A 122 3.69 -25.98 4.71
CA PRO A 122 2.37 -25.55 5.12
C PRO A 122 2.26 -25.33 6.63
N VAL A 123 1.59 -24.26 7.04
CA VAL A 123 1.43 -23.89 8.45
C VAL A 123 0.48 -24.85 9.19
N PHE A 124 -0.60 -25.27 8.54
CA PHE A 124 -1.57 -26.21 9.10
C PHE A 124 -1.35 -27.60 8.55
N VAL A 125 -1.16 -28.57 9.46
CA VAL A 125 -0.95 -29.98 9.14
C VAL A 125 -1.82 -30.82 10.06
N VAL A 126 -2.50 -31.81 9.49
CA VAL A 126 -3.37 -32.75 10.18
C VAL A 126 -2.98 -34.17 9.78
N ASP A 127 -3.16 -35.11 10.71
CA ASP A 127 -3.09 -36.53 10.40
C ASP A 127 -4.15 -36.91 9.35
N ARG A 128 -3.73 -37.66 8.33
CA ARG A 128 -4.60 -38.03 7.19
C ARG A 128 -5.76 -38.89 7.63
N GLU A 129 -5.52 -39.88 8.48
CA GLU A 129 -6.56 -40.79 8.95
C GLU A 129 -7.62 -40.01 9.73
N LYS A 130 -7.18 -39.10 10.60
CA LYS A 130 -8.07 -38.18 11.33
C LYS A 130 -8.87 -37.30 10.38
N TRP A 131 -8.23 -36.73 9.36
CA TRP A 131 -8.88 -35.90 8.35
C TRP A 131 -9.97 -36.66 7.59
N GLU A 132 -9.63 -37.83 7.04
CA GLU A 132 -10.54 -38.60 6.19
C GLU A 132 -11.74 -39.15 6.97
N LYS A 133 -11.55 -39.55 8.24
CA LYS A 133 -12.64 -40.04 9.11
C LYS A 133 -13.52 -38.94 9.67
N THR A 134 -13.08 -37.68 9.64
CA THR A 134 -13.86 -36.57 10.18
C THR A 134 -14.90 -36.12 9.14
N ALA A 135 -16.16 -35.99 9.55
CA ALA A 135 -17.24 -35.56 8.66
C ALA A 135 -17.29 -34.04 8.45
N ASP A 136 -16.72 -33.26 9.37
CA ASP A 136 -16.71 -31.80 9.37
C ASP A 136 -15.35 -31.30 9.87
N ALA A 137 -14.66 -30.54 9.03
CA ALA A 137 -13.33 -30.00 9.35
C ALA A 137 -13.33 -29.13 10.62
N GLY A 138 -14.47 -28.51 10.98
CA GLY A 138 -14.62 -27.72 12.21
C GLY A 138 -14.51 -28.53 13.51
N LEU A 139 -14.55 -29.86 13.43
CA LEU A 139 -14.36 -30.75 14.59
C LEU A 139 -12.88 -31.05 14.88
N LEU A 140 -11.96 -30.58 14.03
CA LEU A 140 -10.52 -30.77 14.20
C LEU A 140 -9.90 -29.61 14.99
N PRO A 141 -9.37 -29.85 16.20
CA PRO A 141 -8.72 -28.80 17.00
C PRO A 141 -7.57 -28.11 16.29
N GLU A 142 -6.85 -28.80 15.40
CA GLU A 142 -5.74 -28.26 14.61
C GLU A 142 -6.17 -27.15 13.64
N LEU A 143 -7.47 -27.09 13.31
CA LEU A 143 -8.05 -26.13 12.38
C LEU A 143 -8.93 -25.09 13.08
N VAL A 144 -8.84 -24.97 14.40
CA VAL A 144 -9.65 -24.02 15.19
C VAL A 144 -9.43 -22.56 14.76
N GLU A 145 -8.28 -22.25 14.18
CA GLU A 145 -7.97 -20.89 13.71
C GLU A 145 -8.55 -20.59 12.33
N LEU A 146 -9.01 -21.62 11.60
CA LEU A 146 -9.75 -21.47 10.35
C LEU A 146 -11.26 -21.37 10.59
N MET A 147 -11.74 -21.44 11.85
CA MET A 147 -13.16 -21.27 12.14
C MET A 147 -13.56 -19.80 12.00
N PRO A 148 -14.72 -19.49 11.41
CA PRO A 148 -15.26 -18.14 11.46
C PRO A 148 -15.41 -17.64 12.90
N LEU A 149 -15.15 -16.35 13.11
CA LEU A 149 -15.24 -15.73 14.43
C LEU A 149 -16.67 -15.34 14.82
N ALA A 150 -17.52 -15.01 13.85
CA ALA A 150 -18.91 -14.61 14.07
C ALA A 150 -19.78 -14.80 12.82
N ASP A 151 -21.11 -14.81 13.01
CA ASP A 151 -22.07 -14.68 11.92
C ASP A 151 -22.08 -13.23 11.43
N GLY A 152 -21.18 -12.89 10.52
CA GLY A 152 -21.09 -11.58 9.90
C GLY A 152 -19.79 -10.83 10.17
N TYR A 153 -19.74 -9.59 9.72
CA TYR A 153 -18.51 -8.81 9.60
C TYR A 153 -18.34 -7.78 10.70
N SER A 154 -17.12 -7.65 11.20
CA SER A 154 -16.81 -6.82 12.39
C SER A 154 -16.57 -5.33 12.08
N ALA A 155 -16.23 -4.99 10.83
CA ALA A 155 -15.90 -3.63 10.43
C ALA A 155 -16.36 -3.37 8.98
N GLY A 156 -17.13 -2.30 8.74
CA GLY A 156 -17.64 -1.97 7.39
C GLY A 156 -18.43 -3.07 6.71
N THR A 157 -18.96 -2.78 5.52
CA THR A 157 -19.69 -3.77 4.73
C THR A 157 -18.73 -4.35 3.69
N PRO A 158 -18.39 -5.65 3.73
CA PRO A 158 -17.64 -6.27 2.65
C PRO A 158 -18.34 -6.13 1.31
N ILE A 159 -17.56 -5.92 0.28
CA ILE A 159 -18.05 -5.61 -1.05
C ILE A 159 -17.14 -6.24 -2.10
N GLU A 160 -17.72 -6.54 -3.25
CA GLU A 160 -17.03 -6.70 -4.51
C GLU A 160 -17.24 -5.46 -5.37
N LYS A 161 -16.43 -5.33 -6.42
CA LYS A 161 -16.56 -4.23 -7.40
C LYS A 161 -17.98 -4.18 -8.01
N SER A 162 -18.65 -5.34 -8.13
CA SER A 162 -20.00 -5.47 -8.69
C SER A 162 -21.13 -4.99 -7.77
N ASP A 163 -20.87 -4.76 -6.48
CA ASP A 163 -21.89 -4.25 -5.54
C ASP A 163 -22.12 -2.74 -5.64
N LEU A 164 -21.27 -2.06 -6.41
CA LEU A 164 -21.11 -0.62 -6.35
C LEU A 164 -21.49 0.02 -7.68
N THR A 165 -22.14 1.18 -7.59
CA THR A 165 -22.33 2.09 -8.73
C THR A 165 -21.45 3.34 -8.53
N ASP A 166 -21.17 4.08 -9.61
CA ASP A 166 -20.24 5.24 -9.58
C ASP A 166 -18.88 4.89 -8.93
N LEU A 167 -18.40 3.69 -9.23
CA LEU A 167 -17.19 3.15 -8.63
C LEU A 167 -15.95 3.85 -9.18
N PHE A 168 -15.15 4.39 -8.26
CA PHE A 168 -13.77 4.75 -8.50
C PHE A 168 -12.88 3.92 -7.57
N LEU A 169 -11.86 3.27 -8.15
CA LEU A 169 -10.80 2.58 -7.41
C LEU A 169 -9.44 3.03 -7.95
N ILE A 170 -8.45 3.12 -7.07
CA ILE A 170 -7.05 3.30 -7.49
C ILE A 170 -6.53 2.05 -8.20
N ASP A 171 -5.48 2.22 -9.00
CA ASP A 171 -4.84 1.12 -9.71
C ASP A 171 -4.09 0.19 -8.74
N TYR A 172 -3.61 -0.95 -9.27
CA TYR A 172 -2.72 -1.90 -8.58
C TYR A 172 -3.28 -2.62 -7.35
N LEU A 173 -4.56 -2.46 -7.01
CA LEU A 173 -5.17 -3.12 -5.85
C LEU A 173 -5.09 -4.65 -5.92
N ASP A 174 -5.29 -5.22 -7.12
CA ASP A 174 -5.23 -6.67 -7.32
C ASP A 174 -3.80 -7.23 -7.21
N MET A 175 -2.79 -6.36 -7.03
CA MET A 175 -1.37 -6.71 -6.87
C MET A 175 -0.87 -6.51 -5.44
N LEU A 176 -1.72 -5.98 -4.54
CA LEU A 176 -1.37 -5.79 -3.14
C LEU A 176 -1.36 -7.12 -2.39
N PRO A 177 -0.26 -7.46 -1.70
CA PRO A 177 -0.27 -8.61 -0.80
C PRO A 177 -1.13 -8.29 0.43
N GLY A 178 -2.07 -9.18 0.75
CA GLY A 178 -2.76 -9.12 2.04
C GLY A 178 -1.80 -9.35 3.20
N LYS A 179 -2.10 -8.73 4.34
CA LYS A 179 -1.36 -8.88 5.61
C LYS A 179 -2.31 -9.47 6.64
N THR A 180 -1.80 -10.05 7.72
CA THR A 180 -2.64 -10.62 8.78
C THR A 180 -2.15 -10.20 10.16
N GLN A 181 -3.10 -9.82 11.01
CA GLN A 181 -2.84 -9.35 12.38
C GLN A 181 -3.08 -10.41 13.44
N GLU A 182 -3.57 -11.58 13.02
CA GLU A 182 -4.06 -12.63 13.90
C GLU A 182 -3.00 -13.72 14.10
N GLU A 183 -3.07 -14.37 15.26
CA GLU A 183 -1.97 -15.10 15.86
C GLU A 183 -2.18 -16.61 15.93
N LEU A 184 -1.09 -17.35 15.82
CA LEU A 184 -1.06 -18.77 16.16
C LEU A 184 -0.72 -18.95 17.64
N ALA A 185 -1.48 -19.80 18.33
CA ALA A 185 -1.22 -20.19 19.73
C ALA A 185 0.24 -20.64 20.00
N ALA A 186 0.89 -21.26 19.00
CA ALA A 186 2.30 -21.66 19.11
C ALA A 186 3.26 -20.47 19.29
N TYR A 187 2.96 -19.29 18.72
CA TYR A 187 3.79 -18.08 18.81
C TYR A 187 3.47 -17.22 20.05
N THR A 188 2.29 -17.42 20.67
CA THR A 188 1.88 -16.75 21.92
C THR A 188 2.28 -17.53 23.19
N SER A 189 2.89 -18.70 23.05
CA SER A 189 3.39 -19.50 24.18
C SER A 189 4.73 -19.00 24.77
N THR A 190 5.28 -17.89 24.26
CA THR A 190 6.49 -17.25 24.81
C THR A 190 6.24 -16.76 26.25
N ALA A 191 7.19 -16.99 27.17
CA ALA A 191 7.06 -16.60 28.58
C ALA A 191 6.68 -15.11 28.73
N GLY A 192 5.54 -14.84 29.38
CA GLY A 192 4.96 -13.49 29.54
C GLY A 192 3.68 -13.22 28.73
N LEU A 193 3.33 -14.07 27.76
CA LEU A 193 2.15 -13.93 26.88
C LEU A 193 0.97 -14.85 27.27
N SER A 194 1.20 -15.84 28.14
CA SER A 194 0.29 -16.95 28.43
C SER A 194 -1.00 -16.57 29.20
N SER A 195 -1.10 -15.36 29.74
CA SER A 195 -2.23 -14.93 30.58
C SER A 195 -3.39 -14.22 29.85
N HIS A 196 -3.31 -14.05 28.51
CA HIS A 196 -4.24 -13.20 27.77
C HIS A 196 -4.96 -13.88 26.59
N LEU A 197 -5.03 -15.21 26.59
CA LEU A 197 -5.69 -16.00 25.55
C LEU A 197 -7.22 -15.84 25.58
N GLY A 198 -7.79 -15.37 24.47
CA GLY A 198 -9.24 -15.34 24.26
C GLY A 198 -9.62 -14.82 22.88
N ARG A 199 -9.81 -15.76 21.92
CA ARG A 199 -10.63 -15.75 20.66
C ARG A 199 -10.80 -14.46 19.82
N ARG A 200 -10.01 -13.42 20.05
CA ARG A 200 -9.83 -12.19 19.24
C ARG A 200 -8.45 -11.60 19.56
N THR A 201 -7.40 -12.42 19.51
CA THR A 201 -6.03 -11.99 19.85
C THR A 201 -5.30 -11.50 18.60
N GLY A 202 -5.96 -10.68 17.80
CA GLY A 202 -5.29 -9.87 16.81
C GLY A 202 -4.53 -8.75 17.52
N SER A 203 -3.32 -8.44 17.05
CA SER A 203 -2.59 -7.32 17.60
C SER A 203 -3.37 -6.01 17.35
N SER A 204 -3.41 -5.09 18.32
CA SER A 204 -4.12 -3.79 18.21
C SER A 204 -3.40 -2.80 17.27
N LYS A 205 -2.59 -3.32 16.34
CA LYS A 205 -1.52 -2.65 15.61
C LYS A 205 -1.94 -2.25 14.20
N CYS A 206 -3.25 -2.12 13.95
CA CYS A 206 -3.85 -1.75 12.67
C CYS A 206 -3.19 -0.55 11.97
N LEU A 207 -2.67 0.42 12.74
CA LEU A 207 -1.96 1.58 12.22
C LEU A 207 -0.68 1.21 11.47
N ALA A 208 0.13 0.30 12.02
CA ALA A 208 1.37 -0.15 11.38
C ALA A 208 1.10 -1.03 10.16
N TYR A 209 0.06 -1.88 10.23
CA TYR A 209 -0.38 -2.69 9.10
C TYR A 209 -0.88 -1.82 7.95
N SER A 210 -1.75 -0.84 8.23
CA SER A 210 -2.19 0.12 7.22
C SER A 210 -1.05 0.95 6.65
N ALA A 211 -0.14 1.44 7.50
CA ALA A 211 1.05 2.17 7.07
C ALA A 211 1.93 1.32 6.14
N SER A 212 2.15 0.05 6.47
CA SER A 212 2.90 -0.89 5.65
C SER A 212 2.21 -1.19 4.30
N LEU A 213 0.88 -1.29 4.27
CA LEU A 213 0.13 -1.48 3.03
C LEU A 213 0.17 -0.24 2.12
N ALA A 214 0.10 0.97 2.71
CA ALA A 214 0.29 2.21 1.95
C ALA A 214 1.68 2.27 1.29
N SER A 215 2.70 1.83 2.03
CA SER A 215 4.08 1.69 1.51
C SER A 215 4.18 0.66 0.39
N ASP A 216 3.51 -0.49 0.51
CA ASP A 216 3.49 -1.51 -0.54
C ASP A 216 2.85 -1.01 -1.82
N TRP A 217 1.71 -0.31 -1.71
CA TRP A 217 1.05 0.28 -2.85
C TRP A 217 1.94 1.27 -3.58
N TRP A 218 2.63 2.15 -2.85
CA TRP A 218 3.53 3.13 -3.45
C TRP A 218 4.75 2.54 -4.10
N ASN A 219 5.33 1.49 -3.50
CA ASN A 219 6.39 0.74 -4.15
C ASN A 219 5.91 0.12 -5.45
N ILE A 220 4.73 -0.51 -5.47
CA ILE A 220 4.12 -1.06 -6.69
C ILE A 220 3.87 0.04 -7.74
N ALA A 221 3.31 1.19 -7.34
CA ALA A 221 3.00 2.31 -8.24
C ALA A 221 4.26 2.91 -8.89
N GLN A 222 5.40 2.86 -8.20
CA GLN A 222 6.72 3.25 -8.70
C GLN A 222 7.42 2.13 -9.49
N GLY A 223 6.80 0.96 -9.59
CA GLY A 223 7.30 -0.22 -10.30
C GLY A 223 8.37 -1.00 -9.52
N ASN A 224 8.49 -0.77 -8.21
CA ASN A 224 9.46 -1.43 -7.34
C ASN A 224 9.00 -2.83 -6.96
N LYS A 225 9.96 -3.74 -6.79
CA LYS A 225 9.70 -5.07 -6.22
C LYS A 225 9.52 -4.94 -4.71
N LEU A 226 8.58 -5.72 -4.19
CA LEU A 226 8.32 -5.89 -2.78
C LEU A 226 9.15 -7.05 -2.24
N GLY A 227 9.66 -6.87 -1.02
CA GLY A 227 10.32 -7.94 -0.29
C GLY A 227 9.33 -8.96 0.28
N SER A 228 9.85 -9.80 1.15
CA SER A 228 9.05 -10.72 1.96
C SER A 228 9.60 -10.78 3.37
N TYR A 229 8.73 -11.12 4.32
CA TYR A 229 9.06 -11.21 5.73
C TYR A 229 8.36 -12.41 6.34
N ASN A 230 8.84 -12.83 7.50
CA ASN A 230 8.16 -13.83 8.29
C ASN A 230 7.33 -13.08 9.32
N SER A 231 6.03 -13.32 9.30
CA SER A 231 5.08 -12.68 10.19
C SER A 231 5.47 -12.89 11.64
N PHE A 232 5.56 -11.82 12.42
CA PHE A 232 5.93 -11.93 13.81
C PHE A 232 4.82 -12.58 14.66
N VAL A 233 3.57 -12.46 14.21
CA VAL A 233 2.34 -12.90 14.89
C VAL A 233 2.01 -14.38 14.63
N ASN A 234 2.28 -14.89 13.43
CA ASN A 234 1.90 -16.26 13.08
C ASN A 234 2.98 -17.05 12.32
N GLY A 235 4.16 -16.49 12.09
CA GLY A 235 5.27 -17.19 11.44
C GLY A 235 5.09 -17.47 9.94
N ALA A 236 3.96 -17.10 9.34
CA ALA A 236 3.72 -17.24 7.92
C ALA A 236 4.69 -16.39 7.10
N ARG A 237 5.03 -16.85 5.90
CA ARG A 237 5.72 -16.07 4.89
C ARG A 237 4.74 -15.08 4.28
N GLU A 238 4.96 -13.79 4.53
CA GLU A 238 4.19 -12.68 3.99
C GLU A 238 5.06 -11.83 3.03
N TYR A 239 4.41 -11.00 2.22
CA TYR A 239 5.06 -10.20 1.19
C TYR A 239 4.78 -8.71 1.38
N GLY A 240 5.71 -7.87 0.95
CA GLY A 240 5.64 -6.43 1.18
C GLY A 240 6.42 -5.95 2.40
N MET A 241 6.04 -4.78 2.88
CA MET A 241 6.64 -4.07 3.98
C MET A 241 6.28 -4.75 5.29
N ASN A 242 7.28 -5.05 6.11
CA ASN A 242 7.06 -5.69 7.41
C ASN A 242 6.40 -4.68 8.38
N PRO A 243 5.16 -4.90 8.84
CA PRO A 243 4.51 -4.00 9.79
C PRO A 243 5.29 -3.89 11.12
N ARG A 244 5.99 -4.96 11.54
CA ARG A 244 6.82 -4.92 12.76
C ARG A 244 8.04 -4.01 12.64
N LEU A 245 8.60 -3.88 11.42
CA LEU A 245 9.66 -2.91 11.14
C LEU A 245 9.12 -1.49 11.34
N VAL A 246 7.92 -1.21 10.80
CA VAL A 246 7.26 0.10 10.93
C VAL A 246 7.00 0.45 12.40
N GLU A 247 6.57 -0.51 13.21
CA GLU A 247 6.41 -0.33 14.66
C GLU A 247 7.72 -0.12 15.40
N SER A 248 8.76 -0.88 15.07
CA SER A 248 10.07 -0.74 15.72
C SER A 248 10.62 0.68 15.50
N LEU A 249 10.34 1.29 14.35
CA LEU A 249 10.63 2.70 14.10
C LEU A 249 9.73 3.62 14.93
N TYR A 250 8.44 3.34 15.07
CA TYR A 250 7.56 4.11 15.95
C TYR A 250 8.12 4.22 17.37
N PHE A 251 8.55 3.11 17.96
CA PHE A 251 9.13 3.11 19.31
C PHE A 251 10.51 3.79 19.36
N LYS A 252 11.26 3.81 18.26
CA LYS A 252 12.53 4.56 18.16
C LYS A 252 12.31 6.08 18.22
N PHE A 253 11.18 6.57 17.71
CA PHE A 253 10.88 8.00 17.61
C PHE A 253 9.81 8.41 18.63
N PRO A 254 10.14 8.68 19.90
CA PRO A 254 9.15 8.93 20.94
C PRO A 254 8.43 10.29 20.85
N LYS A 255 8.72 11.12 19.83
CA LYS A 255 8.17 12.46 19.65
C LYS A 255 7.85 12.72 18.18
N CYS A 256 6.68 13.32 17.92
CA CYS A 256 6.27 13.83 16.61
C CYS A 256 5.90 15.31 16.73
N PRO A 257 6.44 16.21 15.89
CA PRO A 257 6.13 17.64 15.98
C PRO A 257 4.74 18.01 15.43
N TYR A 258 4.14 17.14 14.61
CA TYR A 258 2.93 17.44 13.84
C TYR A 258 1.65 16.80 14.38
N SER A 259 1.77 15.99 15.43
CA SER A 259 0.64 15.29 16.03
C SER A 259 0.89 15.04 17.51
N PHE A 260 -0.20 14.88 18.26
CA PHE A 260 -0.08 14.32 19.60
C PHE A 260 0.31 12.84 19.48
N ILE A 261 1.11 12.38 20.44
CA ILE A 261 1.32 10.96 20.67
C ILE A 261 0.32 10.57 21.74
N LYS A 262 -0.62 9.70 21.39
CA LYS A 262 -1.44 9.00 22.36
C LYS A 262 -1.03 7.55 22.28
N GLU A 263 -0.88 6.96 23.45
CA GLU A 263 -0.74 5.52 23.62
C GLU A 263 -2.03 5.05 24.29
N THR A 264 -2.65 4.00 23.76
CA THR A 264 -3.85 3.42 24.36
C THR A 264 -3.51 2.07 24.96
N GLY A 265 -4.09 1.77 26.12
CA GLY A 265 -4.00 0.46 26.78
C GLY A 265 -2.61 -0.21 26.71
N LYS A 266 -2.63 -1.53 26.69
CA LYS A 266 -1.50 -2.35 26.23
C LYS A 266 -2.04 -3.29 25.18
N ASP A 267 -1.27 -3.52 24.14
CA ASP A 267 -1.51 -4.58 23.19
C ASP A 267 -1.53 -5.90 23.96
N ARG A 268 -2.63 -6.64 23.84
CA ARG A 268 -2.84 -7.86 24.65
C ARG A 268 -1.85 -8.97 24.31
N VAL A 269 -1.33 -8.91 23.10
CA VAL A 269 -0.27 -9.77 22.63
C VAL A 269 1.03 -9.20 23.18
N THR A 270 1.57 -8.18 22.55
CA THR A 270 2.96 -7.81 22.75
C THR A 270 3.25 -7.17 24.12
N GLY A 271 2.22 -6.75 24.86
CA GLY A 271 2.36 -5.98 26.09
C GLY A 271 2.86 -4.55 25.87
N GLU A 272 3.26 -4.19 24.65
CA GLU A 272 3.61 -2.83 24.25
C GLU A 272 2.39 -1.93 24.38
N LYS A 273 2.62 -0.66 24.67
CA LYS A 273 1.55 0.32 24.58
C LYS A 273 1.12 0.46 23.13
N VAL A 274 -0.18 0.53 22.88
CA VAL A 274 -0.70 0.60 21.50
C VAL A 274 -0.49 2.02 20.96
N PRO A 275 0.29 2.20 19.89
CA PRO A 275 0.43 3.48 19.21
C PRO A 275 -0.92 4.01 18.74
N TYR A 276 -1.23 5.29 18.97
CA TYR A 276 -2.47 5.92 18.49
C TYR A 276 -2.19 7.28 17.87
N SER A 277 -1.57 7.30 16.68
CA SER A 277 -1.32 8.53 15.93
C SER A 277 -0.99 8.24 14.45
N PRO A 278 -1.99 8.25 13.53
CA PRO A 278 -1.74 8.03 12.10
C PRO A 278 -0.69 9.00 11.54
N LYS A 279 -0.78 10.29 11.88
CA LYS A 279 0.22 11.30 11.49
C LYS A 279 1.63 10.96 11.94
N HIS A 280 1.80 10.31 13.08
CA HIS A 280 3.12 9.91 13.55
C HIS A 280 3.72 8.83 12.65
N TYR A 281 2.94 7.80 12.29
CA TYR A 281 3.37 6.82 11.30
C TYR A 281 3.68 7.47 9.95
N ALA A 282 2.78 8.33 9.45
CA ALA A 282 2.99 9.03 8.19
C ALA A 282 4.27 9.89 8.21
N TRP A 283 4.57 10.57 9.32
CA TRP A 283 5.81 11.32 9.52
C TRP A 283 7.04 10.43 9.45
N ILE A 284 7.06 9.30 10.17
CA ILE A 284 8.16 8.33 10.15
C ILE A 284 8.41 7.81 8.73
N LEU A 285 7.34 7.46 8.00
CA LEU A 285 7.45 6.89 6.67
C LEU A 285 8.00 7.87 5.62
N SER A 286 7.83 9.18 5.80
CA SER A 286 7.98 10.17 4.72
C SER A 286 8.88 11.37 5.03
N SER A 287 9.23 11.59 6.30
CA SER A 287 9.77 12.88 6.74
C SER A 287 10.98 12.78 7.66
N VAL A 288 11.30 11.58 8.16
CA VAL A 288 12.37 11.35 9.13
C VAL A 288 13.53 10.65 8.43
N GLU A 289 14.76 11.02 8.80
CA GLU A 289 15.94 10.25 8.40
C GLU A 289 15.96 8.92 9.15
N LEU A 290 15.91 7.83 8.39
CA LEU A 290 15.77 6.49 8.94
C LEU A 290 17.13 5.80 9.07
N PRO A 291 17.35 4.99 10.12
CA PRO A 291 18.55 4.18 10.20
C PRO A 291 18.55 3.10 9.10
N ALA A 292 19.73 2.62 8.68
CA ALA A 292 19.81 1.49 7.75
C ALA A 292 19.23 0.18 8.33
N ARG A 293 19.32 0.02 9.66
CA ARG A 293 18.83 -1.14 10.41
C ARG A 293 18.19 -0.69 11.72
N ILE A 294 17.17 -1.41 12.17
CA ILE A 294 16.48 -1.18 13.44
C ILE A 294 16.35 -2.47 14.25
N GLY A 295 16.66 -2.43 15.54
CA GLY A 295 16.42 -3.55 16.46
C GLY A 295 14.94 -3.67 16.82
N ASP A 296 14.46 -4.89 17.03
CA ASP A 296 13.12 -5.13 17.55
C ASP A 296 13.10 -4.90 19.08
N PRO A 297 12.26 -4.00 19.61
CA PRO A 297 12.21 -3.75 21.05
C PRO A 297 11.65 -4.92 21.89
N LEU A 298 10.98 -5.91 21.29
CA LEU A 298 10.42 -7.10 21.96
C LEU A 298 11.28 -8.34 21.85
N ARG A 299 12.09 -8.45 20.79
CA ARG A 299 12.87 -9.65 20.50
C ARG A 299 14.35 -9.30 20.54
N SER A 300 14.98 -9.59 21.69
CA SER A 300 16.43 -9.43 21.86
C SER A 300 17.19 -10.15 20.73
N GLY A 301 18.09 -9.43 20.07
CA GLY A 301 18.86 -9.93 18.93
C GLY A 301 18.15 -9.91 17.57
N ALA A 302 16.83 -9.65 17.52
CA ALA A 302 16.14 -9.46 16.25
C ALA A 302 16.38 -8.03 15.72
N SER A 303 16.64 -7.92 14.42
CA SER A 303 16.78 -6.63 13.75
C SER A 303 16.27 -6.71 12.32
N TYR A 304 15.82 -5.56 11.82
CA TYR A 304 15.24 -5.42 10.49
C TYR A 304 16.08 -4.44 9.68
N GLU A 305 16.46 -4.87 8.47
CA GLU A 305 17.02 -3.98 7.47
C GLU A 305 15.91 -3.19 6.80
N LEU A 306 16.12 -1.91 6.60
CA LEU A 306 15.21 -1.12 5.79
C LEU A 306 15.37 -1.50 4.32
N PRO A 307 14.27 -1.59 3.54
CA PRO A 307 14.38 -1.83 2.12
C PRO A 307 15.23 -0.76 1.44
N LYS A 308 15.99 -1.14 0.40
CA LYS A 308 16.84 -0.21 -0.36
C LYS A 308 16.05 0.99 -0.92
N ASN A 309 14.79 0.76 -1.27
CA ASN A 309 13.85 1.74 -1.79
C ASN A 309 13.03 2.44 -0.68
N GLY A 310 13.45 2.28 0.58
CA GLY A 310 12.75 2.79 1.75
C GLY A 310 11.29 2.33 1.80
N PHE A 311 10.41 3.25 2.22
CA PHE A 311 8.97 3.04 2.26
C PHE A 311 8.26 3.37 0.95
N GLY A 312 9.01 3.68 -0.12
CA GLY A 312 8.43 4.18 -1.36
C GLY A 312 7.70 5.51 -1.19
N MET A 313 8.01 6.31 -0.16
CA MET A 313 7.45 7.65 0.03
C MET A 313 8.49 8.69 -0.37
N ASP A 314 8.21 9.52 -1.38
CA ASP A 314 9.13 10.58 -1.86
C ASP A 314 9.10 11.81 -0.95
N LEU A 315 7.91 12.36 -0.72
CA LEU A 315 7.73 13.60 0.00
C LEU A 315 6.99 13.40 1.33
N PRO A 316 7.14 14.35 2.27
CA PRO A 316 6.34 14.40 3.48
C PRO A 316 4.85 14.25 3.20
N TYR A 317 4.15 13.60 4.12
CA TYR A 317 2.71 13.43 4.01
C TYR A 317 1.96 14.79 4.00
N ASP A 318 0.78 14.78 3.37
CA ASP A 318 -0.18 15.89 3.38
C ASP A 318 -1.52 15.45 3.95
N ASN A 319 -2.28 16.36 4.55
CA ASN A 319 -3.58 16.06 5.10
C ASN A 319 -4.67 16.25 4.04
N SER A 320 -5.38 15.17 3.69
CA SER A 320 -6.59 15.28 2.90
C SER A 320 -7.71 15.89 3.75
N PHE A 321 -8.03 15.27 4.87
CA PHE A 321 -9.03 15.78 5.81
C PHE A 321 -8.70 15.40 7.24
N ASN A 322 -9.26 16.13 8.19
CA ASN A 322 -9.05 15.90 9.61
C ASN A 322 -10.32 16.24 10.40
N LYS A 323 -10.46 15.67 11.61
CA LYS A 323 -11.59 15.84 12.53
C LYS A 323 -12.95 15.54 11.87
N SER A 324 -13.02 14.47 11.08
CA SER A 324 -14.24 14.03 10.40
C SER A 324 -14.84 15.00 9.38
N ASN A 325 -14.04 15.94 8.88
CA ASN A 325 -14.46 16.90 7.85
C ASN A 325 -14.22 16.39 6.41
N GLY A 326 -14.15 15.07 6.21
CA GLY A 326 -13.96 14.48 4.89
C GLY A 326 -15.19 14.70 4.00
N LYS A 327 -14.95 15.09 2.73
CA LYS A 327 -15.97 15.17 1.67
C LYS A 327 -15.61 14.19 0.56
N LEU A 328 -16.60 13.48 0.02
CA LEU A 328 -16.34 12.38 -0.92
C LEU A 328 -15.69 12.88 -2.21
N GLU A 329 -16.10 14.06 -2.70
CA GLU A 329 -15.54 14.69 -3.89
C GLU A 329 -14.06 15.01 -3.70
N LYS A 330 -13.70 15.52 -2.50
CA LYS A 330 -12.31 15.77 -2.16
C LYS A 330 -11.52 14.47 -2.02
N VAL A 331 -12.07 13.45 -1.37
CA VAL A 331 -11.42 12.15 -1.24
C VAL A 331 -11.16 11.55 -2.61
N ARG A 332 -12.15 11.56 -3.52
CA ARG A 332 -11.98 11.10 -4.90
C ARG A 332 -10.88 11.88 -5.64
N ALA A 333 -10.91 13.21 -5.59
CA ALA A 333 -9.88 14.05 -6.20
C ALA A 333 -8.48 13.79 -5.63
N ASP A 334 -8.38 13.57 -4.32
CA ASP A 334 -7.11 13.24 -3.68
C ASP A 334 -6.64 11.83 -4.03
N LEU A 335 -7.53 10.85 -4.17
CA LEU A 335 -7.16 9.49 -4.63
C LEU A 335 -6.70 9.50 -6.10
N GLU A 336 -7.30 10.34 -6.96
CA GLU A 336 -6.86 10.52 -8.35
C GLU A 336 -5.46 11.16 -8.44
N ARG A 337 -5.13 12.05 -7.50
CA ARG A 337 -3.86 12.78 -7.46
C ARG A 337 -2.74 12.05 -6.72
N TYR A 338 -3.06 11.42 -5.60
CA TYR A 338 -2.09 10.85 -4.66
C TYR A 338 -2.23 9.34 -4.48
N GLY A 339 -3.17 8.69 -5.15
CA GLY A 339 -3.34 7.26 -5.02
C GLY A 339 -3.89 6.85 -3.66
N ILE A 340 -3.25 5.88 -3.00
CA ILE A 340 -3.73 5.33 -1.73
C ILE A 340 -3.77 6.39 -0.62
N MET A 341 -4.85 6.39 0.17
CA MET A 341 -5.01 7.30 1.30
C MET A 341 -4.98 6.52 2.61
N TYR A 342 -3.99 6.81 3.45
CA TYR A 342 -3.88 6.26 4.79
C TYR A 342 -4.88 6.94 5.73
N ALA A 343 -5.74 6.16 6.37
CA ALA A 343 -6.89 6.70 7.07
C ALA A 343 -7.13 6.05 8.44
N GLN A 344 -7.89 6.76 9.26
CA GLN A 344 -8.37 6.29 10.54
C GLN A 344 -9.87 6.54 10.64
N HIS A 345 -10.62 5.53 11.06
CA HIS A 345 -12.04 5.67 11.35
C HIS A 345 -12.36 5.38 12.81
N THR A 346 -13.46 5.96 13.27
CA THR A 346 -13.94 5.84 14.66
C THR A 346 -14.88 4.65 14.81
N SER A 347 -15.10 4.21 16.05
CA SER A 347 -16.21 3.31 16.36
C SER A 347 -17.56 3.92 16.00
N ARG A 348 -18.45 3.07 15.50
CA ARG A 348 -19.88 3.35 15.29
C ARG A 348 -20.62 3.04 16.58
N LEU A 349 -21.36 4.00 17.13
CA LEU A 349 -22.32 3.76 18.21
C LEU A 349 -23.76 3.99 17.71
N PHE A 350 -24.71 3.27 18.31
CA PHE A 350 -26.15 3.40 18.09
C PHE A 350 -26.55 3.29 16.61
N SER A 351 -26.09 2.26 15.90
CA SER A 351 -26.44 2.00 14.49
C SER A 351 -26.16 3.20 13.58
N ASP A 352 -24.90 3.65 13.55
CA ASP A 352 -24.41 4.74 12.67
C ASP A 352 -24.94 6.15 13.00
N LYS A 353 -25.43 6.37 14.22
CA LYS A 353 -25.90 7.69 14.66
C LYS A 353 -24.82 8.53 15.34
N VAL A 354 -23.87 7.90 16.03
CA VAL A 354 -22.84 8.62 16.81
C VAL A 354 -21.45 8.11 16.48
N SER A 355 -20.53 9.05 16.19
CA SER A 355 -19.09 8.81 16.12
C SER A 355 -18.44 9.20 17.45
N LEU A 356 -17.74 8.27 18.10
CA LEU A 356 -16.91 8.59 19.25
C LEU A 356 -15.48 8.88 18.81
N THR A 357 -15.18 10.16 18.61
CA THR A 357 -13.87 10.67 18.20
C THR A 357 -12.73 10.38 19.18
N LEU A 358 -13.03 10.11 20.46
CA LEU A 358 -12.01 9.85 21.50
C LEU A 358 -11.65 8.37 21.68
N GLN A 359 -12.36 7.47 20.99
CA GLN A 359 -12.13 6.03 20.96
C GLN A 359 -11.97 5.59 19.50
N GLY A 360 -10.99 6.09 18.74
CA GLY A 360 -10.75 5.52 17.42
C GLY A 360 -10.29 4.08 17.56
N VAL A 361 -10.85 3.21 16.74
CA VAL A 361 -10.72 1.75 16.96
C VAL A 361 -10.05 1.06 15.78
N HIS A 362 -9.79 1.76 14.66
CA HIS A 362 -9.17 1.11 13.50
C HIS A 362 -8.51 2.07 12.50
N SER A 363 -7.44 1.59 11.85
CA SER A 363 -6.77 2.28 10.75
C SER A 363 -6.78 1.40 9.51
N VAL A 364 -7.09 2.01 8.38
CA VAL A 364 -7.29 1.36 7.08
C VAL A 364 -6.69 2.22 5.97
N ASN A 365 -6.68 1.72 4.73
CA ASN A 365 -6.36 2.52 3.56
C ASN A 365 -7.60 2.74 2.71
N ILE A 366 -8.03 3.99 2.53
CA ILE A 366 -9.06 4.33 1.54
C ILE A 366 -8.42 4.17 0.15
N VAL A 367 -9.08 3.37 -0.68
CA VAL A 367 -8.61 3.00 -2.04
C VAL A 367 -9.61 3.38 -3.12
N GLY A 368 -10.77 3.92 -2.73
CA GLY A 368 -11.79 4.29 -3.68
C GLY A 368 -13.01 4.96 -3.06
N THR A 369 -13.95 5.26 -3.92
CA THR A 369 -15.27 5.82 -3.59
C THR A 369 -16.32 5.16 -4.47
N GLY A 370 -17.56 5.09 -4.00
CA GLY A 370 -18.67 4.62 -4.82
C GLY A 370 -20.01 4.83 -4.13
N LYS A 371 -21.04 4.19 -4.68
CA LYS A 371 -22.38 4.15 -4.10
C LYS A 371 -22.77 2.71 -3.81
N LEU A 372 -23.08 2.42 -2.54
CA LEU A 372 -23.61 1.12 -2.11
C LEU A 372 -25.11 1.29 -1.88
N LYS A 373 -25.95 0.60 -2.68
CA LYS A 373 -27.41 0.74 -2.64
C LYS A 373 -27.89 2.20 -2.75
N GLY A 374 -27.20 3.01 -3.58
CA GLY A 374 -27.48 4.44 -3.79
C GLY A 374 -26.76 5.39 -2.83
N GLU A 375 -26.25 4.91 -1.70
CA GLU A 375 -25.62 5.74 -0.67
C GLU A 375 -24.11 5.94 -0.91
N PRO A 376 -23.58 7.19 -0.85
CA PRO A 376 -22.17 7.47 -1.04
C PRO A 376 -21.30 6.86 0.06
N VAL A 377 -20.26 6.12 -0.34
CA VAL A 377 -19.34 5.43 0.57
C VAL A 377 -17.89 5.62 0.13
N ALA A 378 -16.99 5.66 1.11
CA ALA A 378 -15.58 5.41 0.88
C ALA A 378 -15.36 3.89 0.84
N ILE A 379 -14.46 3.46 -0.03
CA ILE A 379 -14.03 2.06 -0.15
C ILE A 379 -12.63 1.99 0.44
N TYR A 380 -12.44 1.10 1.40
CA TYR A 380 -11.14 0.89 2.02
C TYR A 380 -10.68 -0.56 1.84
N TYR A 381 -9.37 -0.72 1.76
CA TYR A 381 -8.69 -2.01 1.80
C TYR A 381 -8.38 -2.37 3.25
N GLU A 382 -8.84 -3.53 3.69
CA GLU A 382 -8.71 -3.99 5.06
C GLU A 382 -7.28 -4.49 5.34
N THR A 383 -6.76 -4.13 6.50
CA THR A 383 -5.41 -4.45 7.00
C THR A 383 -5.16 -5.93 7.27
N PHE A 384 -6.23 -6.69 7.43
CA PHE A 384 -6.22 -8.16 7.54
C PHE A 384 -6.92 -8.83 6.34
N GLY A 385 -7.19 -8.06 5.29
CA GLY A 385 -7.97 -8.49 4.13
C GLY A 385 -7.10 -9.11 3.05
N LYS A 386 -7.52 -10.26 2.53
CA LYS A 386 -6.92 -10.90 1.32
C LYS A 386 -7.96 -11.54 0.40
N ASN A 387 -9.21 -11.62 0.85
CA ASN A 387 -10.19 -12.53 0.30
C ASN A 387 -11.39 -11.78 -0.30
N HIS A 388 -12.24 -12.54 -0.98
CA HIS A 388 -13.51 -12.09 -1.54
C HIS A 388 -14.50 -11.62 -0.47
N ARG A 389 -15.53 -10.86 -0.88
CA ARG A 389 -16.56 -10.36 0.06
C ARG A 389 -17.29 -11.48 0.81
N ASP A 390 -17.37 -12.67 0.21
CA ASP A 390 -18.11 -13.82 0.75
C ASP A 390 -17.26 -14.66 1.73
N TYR A 391 -15.98 -14.29 1.95
CA TYR A 391 -15.14 -14.93 2.95
C TYR A 391 -15.58 -14.52 4.36
N LEU A 392 -16.01 -15.50 5.17
CA LEU A 392 -16.25 -15.26 6.59
C LEU A 392 -14.93 -15.10 7.34
N GLU A 393 -14.79 -13.98 8.06
CA GLU A 393 -13.61 -13.63 8.85
C GLU A 393 -13.23 -14.77 9.82
N ASP A 394 -11.98 -15.21 9.77
CA ASP A 394 -11.37 -16.15 10.71
C ASP A 394 -10.13 -15.55 11.38
N SER A 395 -9.42 -16.33 12.20
CA SER A 395 -8.18 -15.90 12.88
C SER A 395 -7.00 -15.68 11.92
N PHE A 396 -7.19 -15.49 10.62
CA PHE A 396 -6.11 -15.08 9.73
C PHE A 396 -6.52 -13.95 8.83
N TYR A 397 -7.71 -14.07 8.23
CA TYR A 397 -8.07 -13.21 7.11
C TYR A 397 -9.51 -12.74 7.17
N GLY A 398 -9.76 -11.68 6.42
CA GLY A 398 -11.09 -11.22 6.08
C GLY A 398 -11.21 -10.81 4.61
N PRO A 399 -12.40 -10.30 4.24
CA PRO A 399 -12.59 -9.60 2.99
C PRO A 399 -11.61 -8.46 2.79
N SER A 400 -11.07 -8.35 1.58
CA SER A 400 -10.09 -7.33 1.18
C SER A 400 -10.70 -5.94 1.07
N LEU A 401 -11.87 -5.81 0.44
CA LEU A 401 -12.55 -4.52 0.20
C LEU A 401 -13.79 -4.37 1.08
N ARG A 402 -13.93 -3.17 1.64
CA ARG A 402 -15.08 -2.80 2.48
C ARG A 402 -15.57 -1.40 2.17
N ALA A 403 -16.89 -1.23 2.22
CA ALA A 403 -17.57 0.04 2.08
C ALA A 403 -17.87 0.65 3.47
N PHE A 404 -17.64 1.96 3.61
CA PHE A 404 -17.82 2.69 4.86
C PHE A 404 -18.22 4.15 4.62
N PRO A 405 -19.22 4.69 5.35
CA PRO A 405 -19.59 6.09 5.20
C PRO A 405 -18.46 7.04 5.63
N LEU A 406 -18.16 8.03 4.79
CA LEU A 406 -17.00 8.91 4.98
C LEU A 406 -17.04 9.70 6.30
N LYS A 407 -18.25 10.06 6.78
CA LYS A 407 -18.46 10.81 8.04
C LYS A 407 -17.85 10.16 9.29
N PHE A 408 -17.52 8.87 9.23
CA PHE A 408 -16.91 8.14 10.33
C PHE A 408 -15.38 8.05 10.26
N PHE A 409 -14.78 8.54 9.18
CA PHE A 409 -13.33 8.70 9.12
C PHE A 409 -12.93 9.96 9.85
N TYR A 410 -12.10 9.82 10.87
CA TYR A 410 -11.57 10.97 11.60
C TYR A 410 -10.53 11.72 10.76
N GLN A 411 -9.71 10.98 10.03
CA GLN A 411 -8.57 11.53 9.31
C GLN A 411 -8.25 10.73 8.05
N GLY A 412 -7.83 11.45 7.00
CA GLY A 412 -7.25 10.91 5.77
C GLY A 412 -5.94 11.62 5.43
N ILE A 413 -4.91 10.85 5.14
CA ILE A 413 -3.53 11.29 4.89
C ILE A 413 -3.10 10.80 3.50
N SER A 414 -2.54 11.71 2.72
CA SER A 414 -2.01 11.45 1.38
C SER A 414 -0.49 11.55 1.38
N PHE A 415 0.15 10.93 0.39
CA PHE A 415 1.60 10.95 0.22
C PHE A 415 1.98 11.53 -1.15
N PRO A 416 2.30 12.82 -1.23
CA PRO A 416 2.76 13.46 -2.47
C PRO A 416 4.00 12.78 -3.07
N HIS A 417 4.08 12.76 -4.39
CA HIS A 417 5.19 12.16 -5.15
C HIS A 417 5.54 13.02 -6.36
N ARG A 418 6.83 13.22 -6.64
CA ARG A 418 7.30 14.02 -7.77
C ARG A 418 7.70 13.19 -8.96
N LEU A 419 7.33 13.68 -10.14
CA LEU A 419 8.04 13.35 -11.35
C LEU A 419 9.14 14.40 -11.57
N ILE A 420 10.40 13.99 -11.47
CA ILE A 420 11.55 14.90 -11.49
C ILE A 420 12.08 15.02 -12.92
N PRO A 421 11.97 16.18 -13.58
CA PRO A 421 12.68 16.45 -14.82
C PRO A 421 14.12 16.89 -14.54
N GLU A 422 15.08 16.28 -15.23
CA GLU A 422 16.46 16.71 -15.26
C GLU A 422 16.83 17.18 -16.67
N ILE A 423 17.48 18.33 -16.76
CA ILE A 423 17.93 18.93 -18.01
C ILE A 423 19.45 18.85 -18.10
N SER A 424 19.95 18.35 -19.22
CA SER A 424 21.37 18.37 -19.58
C SER A 424 21.55 19.00 -20.95
N VAL A 425 22.55 19.86 -21.12
CA VAL A 425 22.77 20.58 -22.39
C VAL A 425 24.12 20.18 -22.96
N ARG A 426 24.12 19.65 -24.20
CA ARG A 426 25.33 19.30 -24.96
C ARG A 426 25.06 19.47 -26.45
N ASN A 427 26.04 19.98 -27.20
CA ASN A 427 26.00 20.08 -28.67
C ASN A 427 24.70 20.72 -29.20
N ASN A 428 24.30 21.87 -28.65
CA ASN A 428 23.05 22.58 -28.98
C ASN A 428 21.79 21.70 -28.86
N LYS A 429 21.80 20.74 -27.93
CA LYS A 429 20.64 19.92 -27.58
C LYS A 429 20.43 19.92 -26.07
N ALA A 430 19.18 20.06 -25.65
CA ALA A 430 18.73 19.80 -24.29
C ALA A 430 18.21 18.35 -24.21
N GLY A 431 18.91 17.49 -23.47
CA GLY A 431 18.40 16.20 -23.05
C GLY A 431 17.55 16.37 -21.79
N VAL A 432 16.27 16.01 -21.88
CA VAL A 432 15.33 15.97 -20.75
C VAL A 432 15.16 14.52 -20.32
N SER A 433 15.43 14.21 -19.06
CA SER A 433 15.11 12.89 -18.48
C SER A 433 14.14 13.02 -17.32
N PHE A 434 13.17 12.12 -17.24
CA PHE A 434 12.17 12.07 -16.19
C PHE A 434 12.47 10.91 -15.25
N LYS A 435 12.51 11.19 -13.94
CA LYS A 435 12.87 10.21 -12.91
C LYS A 435 11.93 10.24 -11.71
N THR A 436 11.84 9.12 -11.01
CA THR A 436 11.31 9.07 -9.64
C THR A 436 12.32 9.68 -8.65
N ALA A 437 11.91 9.86 -7.39
CA ALA A 437 12.78 10.30 -6.30
C ALA A 437 14.00 9.39 -6.08
N GLU A 438 13.86 8.10 -6.34
CA GLU A 438 14.92 7.09 -6.27
C GLU A 438 15.87 7.15 -7.48
N GLY A 439 15.66 8.08 -8.43
CA GLY A 439 16.47 8.23 -9.63
C GLY A 439 16.14 7.26 -10.75
N ARG A 440 15.06 6.47 -10.63
CA ARG A 440 14.62 5.53 -11.67
C ARG A 440 13.98 6.27 -12.84
N ALA A 441 14.44 5.99 -14.05
CA ALA A 441 13.84 6.54 -15.27
C ALA A 441 12.38 6.10 -15.41
N ILE A 442 11.48 7.07 -15.65
CA ILE A 442 10.04 6.81 -15.76
C ILE A 442 9.41 7.78 -16.76
N ALA A 443 8.58 7.27 -17.68
CA ALA A 443 7.92 8.11 -18.67
C ALA A 443 6.72 8.85 -18.06
N PRO A 444 6.50 10.13 -18.41
CA PRO A 444 5.23 10.78 -18.14
C PRO A 444 4.11 10.12 -18.96
N ASP A 445 2.86 10.28 -18.53
CA ASP A 445 1.69 9.83 -19.29
C ASP A 445 1.29 10.89 -20.34
N LYS A 446 1.51 12.17 -20.02
CA LYS A 446 1.31 13.30 -20.93
C LYS A 446 2.58 14.14 -21.00
N LEU A 447 2.94 14.59 -22.20
CA LEU A 447 4.10 15.44 -22.44
C LEU A 447 3.82 16.44 -23.56
N SER A 448 4.07 17.71 -23.29
CA SER A 448 4.10 18.79 -24.29
C SER A 448 5.38 19.58 -24.12
N VAL A 449 6.02 19.94 -25.23
CA VAL A 449 7.30 20.64 -25.27
C VAL A 449 7.20 21.81 -26.22
N GLU A 450 7.64 22.99 -25.77
CA GLU A 450 7.76 24.19 -26.59
C GLU A 450 9.18 24.73 -26.48
N VAL A 451 9.75 25.11 -27.62
CA VAL A 451 11.06 25.78 -27.70
C VAL A 451 10.88 27.12 -28.36
N ASN A 452 11.26 28.19 -27.66
CA ASN A 452 11.13 29.57 -28.12
C ASN A 452 9.69 29.88 -28.62
N GLY A 453 8.69 29.36 -27.90
CA GLY A 453 7.27 29.51 -28.23
C GLY A 453 6.74 28.60 -29.34
N LYS A 454 7.58 27.73 -29.93
CA LYS A 454 7.17 26.76 -30.95
C LYS A 454 6.97 25.38 -30.35
N SER A 455 5.77 24.82 -30.47
CA SER A 455 5.47 23.46 -30.02
C SER A 455 6.23 22.42 -30.85
N ILE A 456 6.81 21.43 -30.17
CA ILE A 456 7.51 20.30 -30.76
C ILE A 456 6.80 19.02 -30.31
N ALA A 457 6.40 18.19 -31.27
CA ALA A 457 5.73 16.94 -30.99
C ALA A 457 6.72 15.90 -30.43
N PHE A 458 6.39 15.33 -29.27
CA PHE A 458 7.09 14.20 -28.68
C PHE A 458 6.08 13.13 -28.27
N LYS A 459 6.47 11.86 -28.43
CA LYS A 459 5.81 10.78 -27.68
C LYS A 459 6.32 10.81 -26.24
N PRO A 460 5.45 10.63 -25.23
CA PRO A 460 5.90 10.54 -23.85
C PRO A 460 6.96 9.43 -23.70
N ALA A 461 8.12 9.80 -23.16
CA ALA A 461 9.26 8.92 -22.98
C ALA A 461 10.04 9.35 -21.73
N ALA A 462 10.72 8.40 -21.08
CA ALA A 462 11.55 8.70 -19.92
C ALA A 462 12.75 9.61 -20.26
N ARG A 463 13.11 9.71 -21.54
CA ARG A 463 14.13 10.64 -22.05
C ARG A 463 13.73 11.16 -23.42
N ILE A 464 13.89 12.46 -23.61
CA ILE A 464 13.77 13.12 -24.91
C ILE A 464 15.00 14.01 -25.15
N ALA A 465 15.24 14.36 -26.41
CA ALA A 465 16.28 15.30 -26.80
C ALA A 465 15.66 16.40 -27.67
N VAL A 466 15.94 17.64 -27.31
CA VAL A 466 15.34 18.84 -27.92
C VAL A 466 16.45 19.66 -28.54
N ALA A 467 16.30 20.05 -29.80
CA ALA A 467 17.26 20.95 -30.46
C ALA A 467 17.13 22.38 -29.94
N LEU A 468 18.26 23.05 -29.75
CA LEU A 468 18.37 24.44 -29.31
C LEU A 468 18.96 25.29 -30.43
N ALA A 469 18.58 26.56 -30.52
CA ALA A 469 19.26 27.52 -31.38
C ALA A 469 20.67 27.80 -30.83
N ALA A 470 21.66 27.81 -31.73
CA ALA A 470 23.03 28.16 -31.41
C ALA A 470 23.14 29.63 -30.97
N ASP A 471 24.03 29.91 -30.02
CA ASP A 471 24.43 31.26 -29.58
C ASP A 471 23.29 32.19 -29.12
N ALA A 472 22.13 31.62 -28.77
CA ALA A 472 20.95 32.33 -28.29
C ALA A 472 20.54 31.89 -26.87
N VAL A 473 19.80 32.76 -26.19
CA VAL A 473 19.03 32.36 -25.00
C VAL A 473 17.78 31.63 -25.49
N ASN A 474 17.72 30.34 -25.22
CA ASN A 474 16.59 29.49 -25.55
C ASN A 474 15.62 29.41 -24.37
N THR A 475 14.33 29.44 -24.66
CA THR A 475 13.26 29.14 -23.69
C THR A 475 12.74 27.74 -23.99
N LEU A 476 12.89 26.82 -23.04
CA LEU A 476 12.32 25.47 -23.11
C LEU A 476 11.20 25.36 -22.08
N LYS A 477 9.98 25.23 -22.57
CA LYS A 477 8.79 25.01 -21.74
C LYS A 477 8.35 23.55 -21.89
N ILE A 478 8.24 22.85 -20.78
CA ILE A 478 7.72 21.47 -20.76
C ILE A 478 6.51 21.40 -19.84
N LYS A 479 5.44 20.78 -20.33
CA LYS A 479 4.27 20.41 -19.54
C LYS A 479 4.19 18.90 -19.50
N PHE A 480 4.08 18.33 -18.31
CA PHE A 480 4.00 16.90 -18.15
C PHE A 480 3.14 16.49 -16.97
N SER A 481 2.65 15.27 -17.01
CA SER A 481 1.98 14.66 -15.87
C SER A 481 2.08 13.16 -15.92
N ARG A 482 1.95 12.55 -14.75
CA ARG A 482 1.86 11.10 -14.57
C ARG A 482 0.85 10.83 -13.46
N LYS A 483 -0.03 9.86 -13.67
CA LYS A 483 -1.04 9.48 -12.68
C LYS A 483 -0.39 9.19 -11.33
N TYR A 484 -0.97 9.73 -10.26
CA TYR A 484 -0.49 9.67 -8.87
C TYR A 484 0.78 10.49 -8.55
N PHE A 485 1.54 10.95 -9.55
CA PHE A 485 2.66 11.85 -9.32
C PHE A 485 2.13 13.27 -9.32
N TYR A 486 2.00 13.83 -8.12
CA TYR A 486 1.48 15.15 -7.88
C TYR A 486 2.11 15.72 -6.60
N THR A 487 2.35 17.02 -6.62
CA THR A 487 2.69 17.78 -5.42
C THR A 487 1.74 18.95 -5.20
N PRO A 488 1.41 19.31 -3.95
CA PRO A 488 0.59 20.48 -3.61
C PRO A 488 0.99 21.76 -4.32
N GLU A 489 2.29 21.98 -4.55
CA GLU A 489 2.79 23.16 -5.22
C GLU A 489 2.58 23.18 -6.73
N GLU A 490 2.14 22.07 -7.32
CA GLU A 490 1.99 21.90 -8.76
C GLU A 490 0.60 21.40 -9.13
N SER A 491 -0.40 22.10 -8.59
CA SER A 491 -1.77 21.59 -8.53
C SER A 491 -2.49 21.41 -9.85
N ASP A 492 -2.00 22.09 -10.89
CA ASP A 492 -2.57 22.08 -12.24
C ASP A 492 -1.74 21.20 -13.20
N GLY A 493 -0.84 20.38 -12.65
CA GLY A 493 0.14 19.58 -13.37
C GLY A 493 1.52 20.24 -13.41
N TYR A 494 2.54 19.48 -13.81
CA TYR A 494 3.91 19.99 -13.86
C TYR A 494 4.10 20.86 -15.10
N GLU A 495 4.33 22.15 -14.88
CA GLU A 495 4.78 23.09 -15.90
C GLU A 495 6.15 23.63 -15.52
N ARG A 496 7.13 23.43 -16.40
CA ARG A 496 8.51 23.89 -16.20
C ARG A 496 8.90 24.83 -17.32
N ASN A 497 9.53 25.93 -16.95
CA ASN A 497 10.10 26.90 -17.88
C ASN A 497 11.60 27.04 -17.59
N TYR A 498 12.42 26.62 -18.55
CA TYR A 498 13.87 26.68 -18.51
C TYR A 498 14.38 27.76 -19.45
N LEU A 499 15.27 28.62 -18.93
CA LEU A 499 16.08 29.52 -19.73
C LEU A 499 17.47 28.89 -19.92
N ILE A 500 17.86 28.67 -21.17
CA ILE A 500 19.08 27.91 -21.52
C ILE A 500 20.00 28.77 -22.39
N SER A 501 21.24 28.94 -21.98
CA SER A 501 22.26 29.65 -22.78
C SER A 501 23.67 29.21 -22.37
N ASN A 502 24.54 28.91 -23.34
CA ASN A 502 25.94 28.53 -23.12
C ASN A 502 26.14 27.46 -22.04
N GLY A 503 25.31 26.40 -22.07
CA GLY A 503 25.32 25.31 -21.09
C GLY A 503 24.70 25.66 -19.73
N SER A 504 24.38 26.91 -19.45
CA SER A 504 23.63 27.33 -18.26
C SER A 504 22.15 27.01 -18.43
N VAL A 505 21.53 26.51 -17.37
CA VAL A 505 20.10 26.19 -17.32
C VAL A 505 19.53 26.84 -16.06
N ILE A 506 18.57 27.75 -16.22
CA ILE A 506 17.89 28.45 -15.11
C ILE A 506 16.42 28.06 -15.13
N GLU A 507 15.88 27.65 -13.98
CA GLU A 507 14.49 27.27 -13.82
C GLU A 507 13.80 28.11 -12.73
N LEU A 508 12.93 29.04 -13.13
CA LEU A 508 12.23 29.91 -12.18
C LEU A 508 10.84 29.40 -11.80
N SER A 509 10.22 28.59 -12.66
CA SER A 509 8.82 28.16 -12.51
C SER A 509 8.57 27.34 -11.25
N HIS A 510 9.47 26.41 -10.90
CA HIS A 510 9.31 25.60 -9.70
C HIS A 510 9.53 26.41 -8.42
N TYR A 511 10.49 27.34 -8.40
CA TYR A 511 10.63 28.27 -7.27
C TYR A 511 9.38 29.14 -7.10
N ALA A 512 8.79 29.63 -8.19
CA ALA A 512 7.53 30.38 -8.14
C ALA A 512 6.38 29.55 -7.55
N ALA A 513 6.27 28.29 -7.95
CA ALA A 513 5.29 27.35 -7.42
C ALA A 513 5.44 27.14 -5.91
N ILE A 514 6.68 26.88 -5.43
CA ILE A 514 6.99 26.72 -4.01
C ILE A 514 6.56 27.96 -3.20
N VAL A 515 6.98 29.15 -3.63
CA VAL A 515 6.68 30.41 -2.93
C VAL A 515 5.17 30.69 -2.88
N LYS A 516 4.46 30.45 -3.99
CA LYS A 516 3.00 30.61 -4.06
C LYS A 516 2.31 29.69 -3.05
N THR A 517 2.65 28.42 -3.05
CA THR A 517 2.01 27.42 -2.18
C THR A 517 2.38 27.60 -0.71
N LEU A 518 3.59 28.05 -0.41
CA LEU A 518 3.97 28.42 0.95
C LEU A 518 3.12 29.60 1.45
N ALA A 519 2.94 30.64 0.63
CA ALA A 519 2.07 31.77 0.98
C ALA A 519 0.60 31.35 1.19
N ASP A 520 0.08 30.44 0.35
CA ASP A 520 -1.29 29.92 0.49
C ASP A 520 -1.46 29.13 1.80
N ARG A 521 -0.45 28.36 2.21
CA ARG A 521 -0.43 27.57 3.45
C ARG A 521 -0.23 28.41 4.71
N GLU A 522 0.56 29.47 4.62
CA GLU A 522 0.71 30.44 5.71
C GLU A 522 -0.54 31.31 5.87
N GLY A 523 -1.40 31.35 4.85
CA GLY A 523 -2.75 31.90 4.92
C GLY A 523 -3.57 31.28 6.05
N GLY A 524 -4.29 32.12 6.80
CA GLY A 524 -5.00 31.69 8.01
C GLY A 524 -6.01 30.55 7.84
N LEU A 525 -6.51 30.30 6.63
CA LEU A 525 -7.49 29.23 6.34
C LEU A 525 -6.88 27.82 6.48
N TYR A 526 -5.66 27.59 5.99
CA TYR A 526 -5.00 26.28 6.10
C TYR A 526 -4.71 25.93 7.56
N LYS A 527 -4.11 26.89 8.28
CA LYS A 527 -3.87 26.81 9.73
C LYS A 527 -5.17 26.58 10.53
N LYS A 528 -6.27 27.24 10.14
CA LYS A 528 -7.59 27.06 10.76
C LYS A 528 -8.15 25.65 10.56
N LEU A 529 -7.97 25.05 9.37
CA LEU A 529 -8.50 23.72 9.05
C LEU A 529 -7.66 22.58 9.65
N PHE A 530 -6.34 22.70 9.63
CA PHE A 530 -5.43 21.59 9.95
C PHE A 530 -4.64 21.76 11.26
N GLY A 531 -4.61 22.95 11.85
CA GLY A 531 -3.92 23.25 13.11
C GLY A 531 -2.56 23.93 12.90
N LYS A 532 -1.54 23.51 13.64
CA LYS A 532 -0.14 24.02 13.50
C LYS A 532 0.45 23.67 12.13
N ASP A 533 1.62 24.23 11.83
CA ASP A 533 2.48 23.86 10.70
C ASP A 533 2.58 22.33 10.60
N ASP A 534 2.48 21.80 9.38
CA ASP A 534 2.53 20.37 9.08
C ASP A 534 3.86 19.99 8.42
N SER A 535 4.12 18.68 8.30
CA SER A 535 5.38 18.17 7.75
C SER A 535 5.67 18.72 6.35
N TYR A 536 4.63 18.92 5.54
CA TYR A 536 4.78 19.45 4.20
C TYR A 536 5.13 20.93 4.18
N THR A 537 4.56 21.75 5.07
CA THR A 537 4.91 23.17 5.18
C THR A 537 6.39 23.35 5.55
N ASP A 538 6.91 22.58 6.51
CA ASP A 538 8.34 22.63 6.87
C ASP A 538 9.26 22.14 5.74
N HIS A 539 8.77 21.21 4.92
CA HIS A 539 9.45 20.83 3.69
C HIS A 539 9.50 21.97 2.68
N LEU A 540 8.38 22.65 2.43
CA LEU A 540 8.33 23.78 1.50
C LEU A 540 9.24 24.93 1.92
N LYS A 541 9.33 25.26 3.22
CA LYS A 541 10.26 26.27 3.74
C LYS A 541 11.72 25.91 3.43
N ARG A 542 12.13 24.67 3.71
CA ARG A 542 13.49 24.18 3.41
C ARG A 542 13.75 24.12 1.89
N LEU A 543 12.74 23.72 1.11
CA LEU A 543 12.83 23.63 -0.33
C LEU A 543 12.92 25.02 -1.00
N GLU A 544 12.19 26.02 -0.48
CA GLU A 544 12.29 27.42 -0.89
C GLU A 544 13.72 27.93 -0.70
N GLU A 545 14.26 27.79 0.51
CA GLU A 545 15.60 28.26 0.84
C GLU A 545 16.67 27.60 -0.05
N LYS A 546 16.63 26.27 -0.16
CA LYS A 546 17.56 25.51 -1.01
C LYS A 546 17.47 25.93 -2.48
N SER A 547 16.25 26.10 -2.99
CA SER A 547 16.02 26.49 -4.39
C SER A 547 16.48 27.91 -4.64
N ARG A 548 16.23 28.83 -3.69
CA ARG A 548 16.69 30.23 -3.76
C ARG A 548 18.20 30.32 -3.81
N GLU A 549 18.92 29.66 -2.90
CA GLU A 549 20.39 29.71 -2.87
C GLU A 549 21.00 29.03 -4.09
N SER A 550 20.44 27.92 -4.56
CA SER A 550 20.86 27.28 -5.81
C SER A 550 20.69 28.22 -7.02
N LEU A 551 19.53 28.85 -7.17
CA LEU A 551 19.27 29.79 -8.26
C LEU A 551 20.19 31.02 -8.16
N ARG A 552 20.40 31.55 -6.95
CA ARG A 552 21.34 32.64 -6.72
C ARG A 552 22.76 32.27 -7.18
N ALA A 553 23.26 31.10 -6.82
CA ALA A 553 24.59 30.64 -7.23
C ALA A 553 24.70 30.49 -8.75
N GLN A 554 23.68 29.90 -9.40
CA GLN A 554 23.63 29.78 -10.86
C GLN A 554 23.61 31.14 -11.56
N LEU A 555 22.86 32.11 -11.04
CA LEU A 555 22.78 33.46 -11.59
C LEU A 555 24.08 34.25 -11.40
N ILE A 556 24.78 34.07 -10.28
CA ILE A 556 26.12 34.63 -10.06
C ILE A 556 27.11 34.05 -11.07
N ALA A 557 27.09 32.73 -11.29
CA ALA A 557 27.96 32.08 -12.27
C ALA A 557 27.67 32.56 -13.70
N ALA A 558 26.40 32.83 -14.02
CA ALA A 558 25.96 33.34 -15.31
C ALA A 558 26.06 34.87 -15.47
N ARG A 559 26.68 35.60 -14.52
CA ARG A 559 26.62 37.08 -14.47
C ARG A 559 27.18 37.79 -15.70
N SER A 560 28.15 37.18 -16.39
CA SER A 560 28.74 37.71 -17.62
C SER A 560 27.81 37.53 -18.83
N ASN A 561 26.82 36.64 -18.76
CA ASN A 561 25.82 36.45 -19.80
C ASN A 561 24.66 37.43 -19.60
N THR A 562 24.86 38.67 -20.04
CA THR A 562 23.87 39.73 -19.84
C THR A 562 22.55 39.48 -20.54
N ALA A 563 22.55 38.75 -21.67
CA ALA A 563 21.32 38.37 -22.37
C ALA A 563 20.47 37.42 -21.51
N LEU A 564 21.09 36.41 -20.89
CA LEU A 564 20.41 35.48 -19.99
C LEU A 564 19.88 36.20 -18.75
N LEU A 565 20.68 37.06 -18.11
CA LEU A 565 20.25 37.82 -16.94
C LEU A 565 19.07 38.75 -17.24
N ASN A 566 19.10 39.47 -18.37
CA ASN A 566 17.98 40.32 -18.77
C ASN A 566 16.70 39.52 -19.00
N ARG A 567 16.83 38.31 -19.57
CA ARG A 567 15.69 37.42 -19.76
C ARG A 567 15.14 36.90 -18.42
N VAL A 568 16.00 36.50 -17.50
CA VAL A 568 15.61 36.11 -16.12
C VAL A 568 14.84 37.25 -15.44
N ALA A 569 15.35 38.47 -15.52
CA ALA A 569 14.70 39.65 -14.93
C ALA A 569 13.33 39.92 -15.55
N ALA A 570 13.19 39.75 -16.87
CA ALA A 570 11.90 39.89 -17.56
C ALA A 570 10.87 38.87 -17.06
N GLU A 571 11.25 37.60 -16.92
CA GLU A 571 10.36 36.54 -16.39
C GLU A 571 9.96 36.80 -14.92
N ILE A 572 10.90 37.25 -14.07
CA ILE A 572 10.60 37.64 -12.69
C ILE A 572 9.59 38.78 -12.64
N ASN A 573 9.73 39.79 -13.50
CA ASN A 573 8.83 40.94 -13.52
C ASN A 573 7.41 40.60 -14.02
N GLN A 574 7.27 39.56 -14.84
CA GLN A 574 5.97 39.06 -15.30
C GLN A 574 5.22 38.29 -14.20
N SER A 575 5.94 37.67 -13.25
CA SER A 575 5.34 36.93 -12.15
C SER A 575 5.20 37.80 -10.90
N SER A 576 3.97 38.09 -10.49
CA SER A 576 3.68 38.84 -9.25
C SER A 576 4.24 38.14 -8.00
N THR A 577 4.34 36.80 -8.03
CA THR A 577 4.93 35.98 -6.96
C THR A 577 6.44 36.15 -6.91
N LEU A 578 7.14 35.94 -8.05
CA LEU A 578 8.60 36.05 -8.10
C LEU A 578 9.06 37.48 -7.84
N LYS A 579 8.36 38.50 -8.37
CA LYS A 579 8.69 39.90 -8.17
C LYS A 579 8.74 40.31 -6.69
N LYS A 580 7.89 39.71 -5.85
CA LYS A 580 7.84 39.97 -4.40
C LYS A 580 8.77 39.09 -3.57
N SER A 581 9.29 38.01 -4.16
CA SER A 581 10.19 37.06 -3.48
C SER A 581 11.58 37.63 -3.21
N GLU A 582 12.33 37.01 -2.30
CA GLU A 582 13.73 37.35 -2.03
C GLU A 582 14.61 37.19 -3.27
N LEU A 583 14.39 36.14 -4.08
CA LEU A 583 15.10 35.97 -5.35
C LEU A 583 14.85 37.15 -6.30
N GLY A 584 13.61 37.65 -6.36
CA GLY A 584 13.26 38.82 -7.17
C GLY A 584 14.05 40.07 -6.79
N LYS A 585 14.22 40.31 -5.48
CA LYS A 585 15.05 41.42 -4.96
C LYS A 585 16.53 41.24 -5.34
N ILE A 586 17.05 40.02 -5.22
CA ILE A 586 18.44 39.70 -5.59
C ILE A 586 18.70 39.99 -7.08
N VAL A 587 17.82 39.52 -7.98
CA VAL A 587 17.98 39.73 -9.41
C VAL A 587 17.87 41.21 -9.79
N ALA A 588 16.94 41.95 -9.18
CA ALA A 588 16.84 43.40 -9.39
C ALA A 588 18.15 44.12 -9.01
N GLY A 589 18.79 43.72 -7.90
CA GLY A 589 20.11 44.23 -7.50
C GLY A 589 21.22 43.90 -8.50
N MET A 590 21.25 42.66 -9.02
CA MET A 590 22.24 42.23 -10.03
C MET A 590 22.12 43.02 -11.35
N VAL A 591 20.89 43.23 -11.83
CA VAL A 591 20.65 44.02 -13.06
C VAL A 591 21.08 45.46 -12.87
N LYS A 592 20.76 46.07 -11.72
CA LYS A 592 21.17 47.44 -11.40
C LYS A 592 22.69 47.59 -11.35
N PHE A 593 23.41 46.64 -10.75
CA PHE A 593 24.87 46.66 -10.70
C PHE A 593 25.49 46.61 -12.11
N ASN A 594 24.99 45.72 -12.97
CA ASN A 594 25.48 45.59 -14.35
C ASN A 594 25.21 46.84 -15.22
N GLN A 595 24.19 47.62 -14.89
CA GLN A 595 23.91 48.91 -15.54
C GLN A 595 24.85 50.02 -15.08
N ILE A 596 25.38 49.94 -13.86
CA ILE A 596 26.32 50.93 -13.29
C ILE A 596 27.77 50.62 -13.68
N SER A 597 28.12 49.35 -13.88
CA SER A 597 29.48 48.92 -14.25
C SER A 597 29.81 49.05 -15.74
N ARG A 598 28.84 49.49 -16.55
CA ARG A 598 28.99 49.84 -17.98
C ARG A 598 29.01 51.35 -18.10
#